data_AF-A0A8T4D6T9-F1
#
_entry.id   AF-A0A8T4D6T9-F1
#
_cell.length_a   1.000
_cell.length_b   1.000
_cell.length_c   1.000
_cell.angle_alpha   90.00
_cell.angle_beta   90.00
_cell.angle_gamma   90.00
#
_symmetry.space_group_name_H-M   'P 1'
#
loop_
_entity.id
_entity.type
_entity.pdbx_description
1 polymer ?
#
loop_
_entity_poly.entity_id
_entity_poly.type
_entity_poly.pdbx_seq_one_letter_code
_entity_poly.pdbx_strand_id
1 'polypeptide(L)' 'KRQSKIHAHNPPCINAKVGDIVKIAECRPLSKTKSFVVVEKR' A
#
# COMPACT_ATOMS: atom_id res chain seq x y z
N LYS A 1 -14.67 -2.32 17.04
CA LYS A 1 -14.17 -1.60 15.83
C LYS A 1 -13.38 -2.61 14.98
N ARG A 2 -13.79 -2.93 13.75
CA ARG A 2 -13.10 -3.91 12.90
C ARG A 2 -11.99 -3.22 12.11
N GLN A 3 -10.82 -3.84 12.03
CA GLN A 3 -9.74 -3.44 11.13
C GLN A 3 -9.52 -4.53 10.10
N SER A 4 -9.40 -4.16 8.84
CA SER A 4 -9.00 -5.05 7.74
C SER A 4 -7.53 -4.80 7.41
N LYS A 5 -6.81 -5.87 7.04
CA LYS A 5 -5.44 -5.79 6.54
C LYS A 5 -5.49 -5.86 5.02
N ILE A 6 -4.82 -4.93 4.34
CA ILE A 6 -4.74 -4.87 2.88
C ILE A 6 -3.27 -5.00 2.47
N HIS A 7 -2.97 -5.85 1.51
CA HIS A 7 -1.62 -6.00 0.96
C HIS A 7 -1.40 -4.99 -0.16
N ALA A 8 -0.54 -4.00 0.09
CA ALA A 8 -0.11 -3.02 -0.90
C ALA A 8 1.36 -3.22 -1.30
N HIS A 9 1.68 -2.90 -2.55
CA HIS A 9 3.06 -2.81 -3.02
C HIS A 9 3.66 -1.45 -2.63
N ASN A 10 4.82 -1.47 -1.99
CA ASN A 10 5.60 -0.28 -1.65
C ASN A 10 6.68 -0.08 -2.72
N PRO A 11 6.52 0.89 -3.63
CA PRO A 11 7.53 1.16 -4.65
C PRO A 11 8.77 1.81 -4.00
N PRO A 12 9.97 1.61 -4.59
CA PRO A 12 11.22 2.11 -4.01
C PRO A 12 11.27 3.64 -3.94
N CYS A 13 10.47 4.34 -4.74
CA CYS A 13 10.38 5.80 -4.74
C CYS A 13 9.70 6.40 -3.50
N ILE A 14 8.76 5.69 -2.87
CA ILE A 14 8.05 6.19 -1.67
C ILE A 14 8.73 5.69 -0.39
N ASN A 15 9.29 4.48 -0.42
CA ASN A 15 10.05 3.89 0.69
C ASN A 15 9.35 4.04 2.06
N ALA A 16 8.06 3.67 2.10
CA ALA A 16 7.27 3.73 3.33
C ALA A 16 7.83 2.79 4.41
N LYS A 17 7.87 3.26 5.67
CA LYS A 17 8.36 2.53 6.84
C LYS A 17 7.22 2.25 7.82
N VAL A 18 7.50 1.37 8.78
CA VAL A 18 6.56 1.03 9.85
C VAL A 18 6.28 2.28 10.70
N GLY A 19 5.00 2.64 10.84
CA GLY A 19 4.55 3.81 11.59
C GLY A 19 4.09 4.98 10.70
N ASP A 20 4.43 4.96 9.41
CA ASP A 20 4.01 6.01 8.48
C ASP A 20 2.52 5.89 8.10
N ILE A 21 1.84 7.02 7.98
CA ILE A 21 0.48 7.07 7.43
C ILE A 21 0.59 7.25 5.92
N VAL A 22 0.13 6.24 5.19
CA VAL A 22 0.25 6.20 3.72
C VAL A 22 -1.12 6.17 3.05
N LYS A 23 -1.18 6.74 1.85
CA LYS A 23 -2.33 6.64 0.95
C LYS A 23 -2.07 5.55 -0.08
N ILE A 24 -2.99 4.60 -0.17
CA ILE A 24 -2.98 3.53 -1.17
C ILE A 24 -4.01 3.80 -2.26
N ALA A 25 -3.73 3.34 -3.47
CA ALA A 25 -4.65 3.36 -4.60
C ALA A 25 -4.76 1.96 -5.23
N GLU A 26 -5.88 1.71 -5.90
CA GLU A 26 -6.05 0.52 -6.73
C GLU A 26 -5.15 0.58 -7.97
N CYS A 27 -4.65 -0.57 -8.37
CA CYS A 27 -3.82 -0.73 -9.57
C CYS A 27 -4.15 -2.05 -10.25
N ARG A 28 -3.51 -2.34 -11.38
CA ARG A 28 -3.55 -3.68 -11.98
C ARG A 28 -3.07 -4.73 -10.96
N PRO A 29 -3.57 -5.98 -11.00
CA PRO A 29 -3.06 -7.05 -10.14
C PRO A 29 -1.55 -7.22 -10.33
N LEU A 30 -0.78 -6.95 -9.28
CA LEU A 30 0.68 -7.11 -9.27
C LEU A 30 1.07 -8.52 -8.82
N SER A 31 0.22 -9.18 -8.05
CA SER A 31 0.38 -10.58 -7.63
C SER A 31 -0.97 -11.16 -7.25
N LYS A 32 -1.00 -12.40 -6.77
CA LYS A 32 -2.21 -13.07 -6.28
C LYS A 32 -2.98 -12.25 -5.23
N THR A 33 -2.29 -11.46 -4.41
CA THR A 33 -2.89 -10.74 -3.28
C THR A 33 -2.67 -9.22 -3.30
N LYS A 34 -1.78 -8.71 -4.16
CA LYS A 34 -1.46 -7.28 -4.25
C LYS A 34 -2.14 -6.66 -5.46
N SER A 35 -3.22 -5.94 -5.23
CA SER A 35 -3.90 -5.11 -6.23
C SER A 35 -3.91 -3.62 -5.85
N PHE A 36 -3.09 -3.26 -4.87
CA PHE A 36 -2.96 -1.89 -4.36
C PHE A 36 -1.49 -1.46 -4.39
N VAL A 37 -1.27 -0.18 -4.66
CA VAL A 37 0.06 0.47 -4.66
C VAL A 37 0.01 1.66 -3.71
N VAL A 38 1.10 1.89 -2.97
CA VAL A 38 1.26 3.13 -2.19
C VAL A 38 1.53 4.29 -3.15
N VAL A 39 0.83 5.42 -2.98
CA VAL A 39 0.93 6.58 -3.87
C VAL A 39 1.48 7.81 -3.16
N GLU A 40 1.18 7.97 -1.88
CA GLU A 40 1.56 9.15 -1.11
C GLU A 40 1.93 8.75 0.33
N LYS A 41 3.00 9.36 0.83
CA LYS A 41 3.42 9.28 2.23
C LYS A 41 3.10 10.63 2.89
N ARG A 42 2.37 10.61 4.00
CA ARG A 42 2.13 11.79 4.85
C ARG A 42 3.09 11.82 6.02
#